data_AF-A0A377AJ15-F1
#
_entry.id   AF-A0A377AJ15-F1
#
_cell.length_a   1.000
_cell.length_b   1.000
_cell.length_c   1.000
_cell.angle_alpha   90.00
_cell.angle_beta   90.00
_cell.angle_gamma   90.00
#
_symmetry.space_group_name_H-M   'P 1'
#
loop_
_entity.id
_entity.type
_entity.pdbx_description
1 polymer ?
#
loop_
_entity_poly.entity_id
_entity_poly.type
_entity_poly.pdbx_seq_one_letter_code
_entity_poly.pdbx_strand_id
1 'polypeptide(L)'
;MQIAVLIVPTTKDETIEQYATRVFDNWRLGDAKRNDGILIIVAWSDRTVRIQVGYGLEEKVTDALARDIIRSNMIPAFKQQKFAQD
;
A
#
# COMPACT_ATOMS: atom_id res chain seq x y z
N MET A 1 1.09 3.96 -15.85
CA MET A 1 1.09 3.88 -14.38
C MET A 1 -0.26 3.36 -13.97
N GLN A 2 -0.28 2.32 -13.14
CA GLN A 2 -1.50 1.76 -12.58
C GLN A 2 -1.44 1.87 -11.07
N ILE A 3 -2.52 2.33 -10.46
CA ILE A 3 -2.64 2.42 -9.00
C ILE A 3 -3.84 1.58 -8.58
N ALA A 4 -3.65 0.74 -7.57
CA ALA A 4 -4.72 -0.03 -6.94
C ALA A 4 -4.71 0.17 -5.43
N VAL A 5 -5.91 0.10 -4.84
CA VAL A 5 -6.11 0.15 -3.39
C VAL A 5 -6.82 -1.13 -2.98
N LEU A 6 -6.25 -1.83 -2.00
CA LEU A 6 -6.82 -3.04 -1.41
C LEU A 6 -7.05 -2.80 0.08
N ILE A 7 -8.31 -2.92 0.51
CA ILE A 7 -8.70 -2.84 1.91
C ILE A 7 -9.09 -4.24 2.36
N VAL A 8 -8.45 -4.73 3.42
CA VAL A 8 -8.72 -6.05 3.99
C VAL A 8 -8.85 -5.96 5.51
N PRO A 9 -9.60 -6.86 6.15
CA PRO A 9 -9.67 -6.87 7.60
C PRO A 9 -8.33 -7.11 8.28
N THR A 10 -7.51 -8.06 7.78
CA THR A 10 -6.22 -8.46 8.38
C THR A 10 -5.33 -9.14 7.34
N THR A 11 -4.00 -9.09 7.51
CA THR A 11 -3.01 -9.90 6.79
C THR A 11 -2.79 -11.28 7.41
N LYS A 12 -3.47 -11.57 8.53
CA LYS A 12 -3.35 -12.81 9.31
C LYS A 12 -1.90 -13.03 9.76
N ASP A 13 -1.30 -14.13 9.31
CA ASP A 13 0.04 -14.56 9.72
C ASP A 13 1.16 -13.95 8.85
N GLU A 14 0.82 -13.21 7.78
CA GLU A 14 1.79 -12.52 6.93
C GLU A 14 2.08 -11.11 7.49
N THR A 15 3.34 -10.65 7.40
CA THR A 15 3.61 -9.22 7.56
C THR A 15 2.98 -8.44 6.40
N ILE A 16 2.70 -7.15 6.60
CA ILE A 16 2.08 -6.34 5.54
C ILE A 16 2.97 -6.22 4.30
N GLU A 17 4.29 -6.31 4.46
CA GLU A 17 5.26 -6.37 3.35
C GLU A 17 5.11 -7.66 2.55
N GLN A 18 5.06 -8.82 3.22
CA GLN A 18 4.90 -10.12 2.57
C GLN A 18 3.56 -10.18 1.83
N TYR A 19 2.49 -9.77 2.50
CA TYR A 19 1.15 -9.70 1.92
C TYR A 19 1.13 -8.78 0.69
N ALA A 20 1.75 -7.61 0.78
CA ALA A 20 1.80 -6.65 -0.32
C ALA A 20 2.56 -7.17 -1.53
N THR A 21 3.74 -7.76 -1.34
CA THR A 21 4.51 -8.38 -2.43
C THR A 21 3.69 -9.49 -3.09
N ARG A 22 3.11 -10.42 -2.31
CA ARG A 22 2.29 -11.51 -2.84
C ARG A 22 1.11 -11.00 -3.67
N VAL A 23 0.39 -9.97 -3.20
CA VAL A 23 -0.73 -9.38 -3.95
C VAL A 23 -0.25 -8.68 -5.21
N PHE A 24 0.81 -7.87 -5.11
CA PHE A 24 1.37 -7.13 -6.23
C PHE A 24 1.79 -8.06 -7.38
N ASP A 25 2.48 -9.15 -7.04
CA ASP A 25 2.94 -10.17 -7.98
C ASP A 25 1.78 -10.93 -8.63
N ASN A 26 0.79 -11.35 -7.82
CA ASN A 26 -0.39 -12.06 -8.31
C ASN A 26 -1.24 -11.19 -9.26
N TRP A 27 -1.40 -9.92 -8.94
CA TRP A 27 -2.18 -8.99 -9.75
C TRP A 27 -1.42 -8.47 -10.97
N ARG A 28 -0.09 -8.67 -11.00
CA ARG A 28 0.79 -8.19 -12.06
C ARG A 28 0.55 -6.70 -12.31
N LEU A 29 0.59 -5.91 -11.24
CA LEU A 29 0.16 -4.52 -11.27
C LEU A 29 1.13 -3.65 -12.10
N GLY A 30 0.58 -2.84 -13.00
CA GLY A 30 1.36 -2.01 -13.91
C GLY A 30 1.72 -2.72 -15.21
N ASP A 31 2.42 -2.01 -16.07
CA ASP A 31 2.90 -2.55 -17.34
C ASP A 31 4.17 -3.39 -17.13
N ALA A 32 4.23 -4.59 -17.72
CA ALA A 32 5.33 -5.52 -17.52
C ALA A 32 6.70 -5.00 -18.00
N LYS A 33 6.74 -4.04 -18.92
CA LYS A 33 7.99 -3.41 -19.38
C LYS A 33 8.33 -2.19 -18.54
N ARG A 34 7.34 -1.38 -18.19
CA ARG A 34 7.55 -0.14 -17.44
C ARG A 34 7.63 -0.33 -15.94
N ASN A 35 7.15 -1.46 -15.41
CA ASN A 35 7.08 -1.75 -13.96
C ASN A 35 6.46 -0.60 -13.16
N ASP A 36 5.36 -0.03 -13.68
CA ASP A 36 4.78 1.24 -13.23
C ASP A 36 3.51 1.08 -12.38
N GLY A 37 3.47 0.02 -11.56
CA GLY A 37 2.39 -0.27 -10.62
C GLY A 37 2.63 0.33 -9.23
N ILE A 38 1.56 0.79 -8.57
CA ILE A 38 1.52 1.14 -7.15
C ILE A 38 0.33 0.44 -6.49
N LEU A 39 0.58 -0.31 -5.42
CA LEU A 39 -0.44 -0.93 -4.60
C LEU A 39 -0.47 -0.30 -3.21
N ILE A 40 -1.62 0.19 -2.79
CA ILE A 40 -1.86 0.64 -1.43
C ILE A 40 -2.68 -0.43 -0.71
N ILE A 41 -2.17 -0.98 0.39
CA ILE A 41 -2.90 -1.92 1.24
C ILE A 41 -3.20 -1.28 2.57
N VAL A 42 -4.46 -1.39 3.00
CA VAL A 42 -4.92 -1.05 4.35
C VAL A 42 -5.44 -2.32 4.99
N ALA A 43 -4.70 -2.84 5.99
CA ALA A 43 -5.13 -3.94 6.82
C ALA A 43 -5.74 -3.38 8.11
N TRP A 44 -7.06 -3.30 8.09
CA TRP A 44 -7.81 -2.46 9.00
C TRP A 44 -7.67 -2.83 10.48
N SER A 45 -7.96 -4.09 10.80
CA SER A 45 -7.98 -4.59 12.17
C SER A 45 -6.58 -4.63 12.75
N ASP A 46 -5.58 -4.87 11.89
CA ASP A 46 -4.16 -4.87 12.23
C ASP A 46 -3.62 -3.44 12.40
N ARG A 47 -4.37 -2.43 11.95
CA ARG A 47 -4.00 -1.01 11.95
C ARG A 47 -2.68 -0.74 11.22
N THR A 48 -2.43 -1.49 10.15
CA THR A 48 -1.24 -1.37 9.32
C THR A 48 -1.62 -0.90 7.91
N VAL A 49 -0.71 -0.14 7.31
CA VAL A 49 -0.85 0.39 5.96
C VAL A 49 0.49 0.31 5.24
N ARG A 50 0.45 -0.02 3.96
CA ARG A 50 1.64 -0.07 3.11
C ARG A 50 1.36 0.45 1.71
N ILE A 51 2.36 1.11 1.14
CA ILE A 51 2.43 1.45 -0.27
C ILE A 51 3.57 0.61 -0.87
N GLN A 52 3.23 -0.28 -1.79
CA GLN A 52 4.17 -1.09 -2.57
C GLN A 52 4.30 -0.46 -3.95
N VAL A 53 5.54 -0.18 -4.36
CA VAL A 53 5.87 0.54 -5.59
C VAL A 53 6.65 -0.41 -6.50
N GLY A 54 6.28 -0.44 -7.78
CA GLY A 54 7.02 -1.16 -8.81
C GLY A 54 8.33 -0.47 -9.17
N TYR A 55 9.33 -1.26 -9.60
CA TYR A 55 10.69 -0.80 -9.82
C TYR A 55 10.81 0.43 -10.74
N GLY A 56 9.99 0.52 -11.79
CA GLY A 56 10.05 1.64 -12.74
C GLY A 56 9.56 2.98 -12.19
N LEU A 57 9.11 3.01 -10.94
CA LEU A 57 8.69 4.22 -10.24
C LEU A 57 9.57 4.55 -9.03
N GLU A 58 10.59 3.77 -8.68
CA GLU A 58 11.39 4.00 -7.47
C GLU A 58 12.09 5.36 -7.43
N GLU A 59 12.52 5.88 -8.58
CA GLU A 59 13.12 7.23 -8.68
C GLU A 59 12.10 8.36 -8.45
N LYS A 60 10.82 8.09 -8.71
CA LYS A 60 9.73 9.07 -8.59
C LYS A 60 9.00 8.96 -7.26
N VAL A 61 8.82 7.73 -6.79
CA VAL A 61 8.12 7.36 -5.56
C VAL A 61 9.09 6.52 -4.75
N THR A 62 9.99 7.21 -4.05
CA THR A 62 10.97 6.57 -3.19
C THR A 62 10.28 5.93 -1.97
N ASP A 63 10.92 4.93 -1.39
CA ASP A 63 10.46 4.32 -0.13
C ASP A 63 10.36 5.34 1.03
N ALA A 64 11.24 6.36 1.04
CA ALA A 64 11.14 7.48 1.97
C ALA A 64 9.88 8.33 1.75
N LEU A 65 9.57 8.67 0.49
CA LEU A 65 8.36 9.41 0.15
C LEU A 65 7.10 8.60 0.48
N ALA A 66 7.08 7.31 0.16
CA ALA A 66 5.96 6.43 0.49
C ALA A 66 5.70 6.37 2.01
N ARG A 67 6.77 6.24 2.81
CA ARG A 67 6.67 6.30 4.28
C ARG A 67 6.17 7.65 4.78
N ASP A 68 6.61 8.75 4.18
CA ASP A 68 6.18 10.08 4.56
C ASP A 68 4.68 10.28 4.27
N ILE A 69 4.21 9.91 3.07
CA ILE A 69 2.77 9.95 2.71
C ILE A 69 1.93 9.16 3.72
N ILE A 70 2.39 7.96 4.10
CA ILE A 70 1.71 7.14 5.11
C ILE A 70 1.61 7.89 6.45
N ARG A 71 2.71 8.46 6.93
CA ARG A 71 2.80 9.10 8.26
C ARG A 71 2.11 10.45 8.33
N SER A 72 2.25 11.25 7.29
CA SER A 72 1.87 12.66 7.24
C SER A 72 0.46 12.87 6.69
N ASN A 73 -0.05 11.94 5.86
CA ASN A 73 -1.38 12.06 5.25
C ASN A 73 -2.33 10.93 5.64
N MET A 74 -1.93 9.68 5.42
CA MET A 74 -2.86 8.54 5.59
C MET A 74 -3.21 8.32 7.06
N ILE A 75 -2.23 8.10 7.94
CA ILE A 75 -2.44 7.85 9.37
C ILE A 75 -3.23 8.99 10.05
N PRO A 76 -2.96 10.29 9.78
CA PRO A 76 -3.77 11.38 10.31
C PRO A 76 -5.21 11.35 9.80
N ALA A 77 -5.43 11.16 8.49
CA ALA A 77 -6.79 11.10 7.92
C ALA A 77 -7.61 9.97 8.55
N PHE A 78 -6.96 8.82 8.74
CA PHE A 78 -7.49 7.62 9.38
C PHE A 78 -7.91 7.84 10.84
N LYS A 79 -7.09 8.56 11.62
CA LYS A 79 -7.41 8.95 13.00
C LYS A 79 -8.53 9.99 13.07
N GLN A 80 -8.50 10.99 12.19
CA GLN A 80 -9.48 12.07 12.15
C GLN A 80 -10.86 11.57 11.71
N GLN A 81 -10.91 10.62 10.78
CA GLN A 81 -12.17 10.08 10.26
C GLN A 81 -12.76 8.96 11.11
N LYS A 82 -12.25 8.70 12.33
CA LYS A 82 -12.66 7.56 13.17
C LYS A 82 -12.83 6.32 12.31
N PHE A 83 -11.70 5.79 11.89
CA PHE A 83 -11.64 4.54 11.16
C PHE A 83 -12.76 3.59 11.61
N ALA A 84 -13.81 3.53 10.74
CA ALA A 84 -15.14 2.94 10.85
C ALA A 84 -15.88 3.34 12.14
N GLN A 85 -16.94 4.14 11.97
CA GLN A 85 -18.01 4.18 12.96
C GLN A 85 -18.51 2.75 13.22
N ASP A 86 -18.53 2.40 14.50
CA ASP A 86 -19.20 1.29 15.22
C ASP A 86 -19.66 0.05 14.42
#